data_AF-A0A5T1QSL7-F1
#
_entry.id   AF-A0A5T1QSL7-F1
#
_cell.length_a   1.000
_cell.length_b   1.000
_cell.length_c   1.000
_cell.angle_alpha   90.00
_cell.angle_beta   90.00
_cell.angle_gamma   90.00
#
_symmetry.space_group_name_H-M   'P 1'
#
loop_
_entity.id
_entity.type
_entity.pdbx_description
1 polymer ?
#
loop_
_entity_poly.entity_id
_entity_poly.type
_entity_poly.pdbx_seq_one_letter_code
_entity_poly.pdbx_strand_id
1 'polypeptide(L)'
;KIAGENNLKAKTNNANKAYIKHELQNNVSDIEFIYTLCAKYGFLACIKEQTLIIIEQKEAAQEGVKGGGKQEGGIKYTLDISELSDLNISIKNRNDYTGVKLTYQDIEQGIVKSVLSGNDKGCVYELKIAGVKNDSEALNLANAKLNALNKGSFEGSFSMIGKNIKAGANLEIKGIDEKVIFSIKDVKHDFSLSGYTISVNFEG
;
A
#
# COMPACT_ATOMS: atom_id res chain seq x y z
N LYS A 1 -7.73 11.20 -18.24
CA LYS A 1 -8.78 12.24 -18.39
C LYS A 1 -8.78 13.17 -17.19
N ILE A 2 -9.13 12.69 -15.99
CA ILE A 2 -9.12 13.48 -14.72
C ILE A 2 -7.83 14.29 -14.51
N ALA A 3 -6.65 13.66 -14.65
CA ALA A 3 -5.38 14.39 -14.52
C ALA A 3 -5.26 15.57 -15.51
N GLY A 4 -5.65 15.37 -16.78
CA GLY A 4 -5.59 16.40 -17.81
C GLY A 4 -6.58 17.54 -17.60
N GLU A 5 -7.79 17.25 -17.13
CA GLU A 5 -8.80 18.26 -16.77
C GLU A 5 -8.33 19.17 -15.62
N ASN A 6 -7.45 18.64 -14.76
CA ASN A 6 -6.86 19.35 -13.64
C ASN A 6 -5.42 19.87 -13.93
N ASN A 7 -4.99 19.92 -15.20
CA ASN A 7 -3.65 20.37 -15.62
C ASN A 7 -2.48 19.58 -14.99
N LEU A 8 -2.70 18.32 -14.63
CA LEU A 8 -1.68 17.42 -14.10
C LEU A 8 -1.13 16.49 -15.20
N LYS A 9 0.17 16.20 -15.12
CA LYS A 9 0.75 15.07 -15.87
C LYS A 9 0.30 13.75 -15.23
N ALA A 10 0.25 12.67 -15.99
CA ALA A 10 -0.05 11.33 -15.47
C ALA A 10 1.13 10.39 -15.70
N LYS A 11 1.55 9.69 -14.64
CA LYS A 11 2.56 8.63 -14.70
C LYS A 11 2.01 7.37 -14.05
N THR A 12 1.95 6.28 -14.81
CA THR A 12 1.38 5.03 -14.32
C THR A 12 2.37 3.89 -14.56
N ASN A 13 2.53 2.99 -13.58
CA ASN A 13 3.19 1.70 -13.78
C ASN A 13 2.15 0.59 -13.68
N ASN A 14 2.02 -0.25 -14.71
CA ASN A 14 1.11 -1.40 -14.76
C ASN A 14 -0.41 -1.12 -14.52
N ALA A 15 -0.86 0.13 -14.46
CA ALA A 15 -2.28 0.47 -14.25
C ALA A 15 -3.23 -0.14 -15.31
N ASN A 16 -2.69 -0.50 -16.49
CA ASN A 16 -3.43 -1.16 -17.56
C ASN A 16 -3.91 -2.58 -17.20
N LYS A 17 -3.40 -3.18 -16.10
CA LYS A 17 -3.83 -4.51 -15.64
C LYS A 17 -5.24 -4.51 -15.04
N ALA A 18 -5.73 -3.36 -14.56
CA ALA A 18 -7.09 -3.24 -14.03
C ALA A 18 -8.05 -2.81 -15.14
N TYR A 19 -8.94 -3.73 -15.54
CA TYR A 19 -10.02 -3.41 -16.46
C TYR A 19 -11.27 -2.98 -15.70
N ILE A 20 -11.56 -1.69 -15.71
CA ILE A 20 -12.78 -1.12 -15.11
C ILE A 20 -13.80 -0.88 -16.21
N LYS A 21 -14.86 -1.71 -16.25
CA LYS A 21 -15.91 -1.59 -17.29
C LYS A 21 -16.77 -0.34 -17.08
N HIS A 22 -17.19 -0.11 -15.84
CA HIS A 22 -17.96 1.05 -15.43
C HIS A 22 -17.72 1.29 -13.94
N GLU A 23 -17.56 2.55 -13.55
CA GLU A 23 -17.60 2.98 -12.16
C GLU A 23 -18.24 4.37 -12.11
N LEU A 24 -19.20 4.56 -11.21
CA LEU A 24 -19.92 5.82 -11.08
C LEU A 24 -19.21 6.73 -10.08
N GLN A 25 -18.86 7.93 -10.51
CA GLN A 25 -18.42 9.00 -9.63
C GLN A 25 -19.65 9.75 -9.11
N ASN A 26 -20.26 9.25 -8.04
CA ASN A 26 -21.49 9.81 -7.49
C ASN A 26 -21.22 10.78 -6.32
N ASN A 27 -21.37 12.09 -6.56
CA ASN A 27 -21.20 13.15 -5.55
C ASN A 27 -19.87 13.09 -4.77
N VAL A 28 -18.79 12.72 -5.43
CA VAL A 28 -17.43 12.68 -4.87
C VAL A 28 -16.46 13.46 -5.74
N SER A 29 -15.45 14.05 -5.11
CA SER A 29 -14.40 14.77 -5.81
C SER A 29 -13.54 13.85 -6.67
N ASP A 30 -12.89 14.40 -7.70
CA ASP A 30 -11.96 13.66 -8.56
C ASP A 30 -10.85 12.94 -7.79
N ILE A 31 -10.34 13.60 -6.75
CA ILE A 31 -9.24 13.08 -5.94
C ILE A 31 -9.71 11.91 -5.08
N GLU A 32 -10.87 12.04 -4.45
CA GLU A 32 -11.48 10.98 -3.64
C GLU A 32 -11.88 9.79 -4.50
N PHE A 33 -12.42 10.04 -5.70
CA PHE A 33 -12.75 9.02 -6.66
C PHE A 33 -11.52 8.21 -7.08
N ILE A 34 -10.42 8.89 -7.45
CA ILE A 34 -9.16 8.24 -7.81
C ILE A 34 -8.60 7.43 -6.64
N TYR A 35 -8.58 7.98 -5.43
CA TYR A 35 -8.07 7.25 -4.27
C TYR A 35 -8.89 6.01 -3.95
N THR A 36 -10.21 6.13 -4.00
CA THR A 36 -11.14 5.01 -3.78
C THR A 36 -10.94 3.92 -4.83
N LEU A 37 -10.81 4.31 -6.10
CA LEU A 37 -10.58 3.39 -7.20
C LEU A 37 -9.23 2.69 -7.08
N CYS A 38 -8.17 3.44 -6.79
CA CYS A 38 -6.85 2.86 -6.60
C CYS A 38 -6.86 1.87 -5.43
N ALA A 39 -7.42 2.24 -4.28
CA ALA A 39 -7.52 1.35 -3.13
C ALA A 39 -8.32 0.07 -3.44
N LYS A 40 -9.45 0.20 -4.16
CA LYS A 40 -10.30 -0.93 -4.57
C LYS A 40 -9.53 -1.95 -5.42
N TYR A 41 -8.71 -1.47 -6.34
CA TYR A 41 -7.99 -2.32 -7.31
C TYR A 41 -6.54 -2.61 -6.91
N GLY A 42 -6.10 -2.26 -5.69
CA GLY A 42 -4.75 -2.57 -5.21
C GLY A 42 -3.66 -1.68 -5.81
N PHE A 43 -3.97 -0.40 -6.03
CA PHE A 43 -3.04 0.64 -6.45
C PHE A 43 -2.90 1.72 -5.38
N LEU A 44 -1.80 2.46 -5.45
CA LEU A 44 -1.57 3.69 -4.72
C LEU A 44 -1.55 4.85 -5.71
N ALA A 45 -2.23 5.93 -5.35
CA ALA A 45 -2.13 7.20 -6.05
C ALA A 45 -1.42 8.23 -5.17
N CYS A 46 -0.67 9.15 -5.78
CA CYS A 46 -0.22 10.38 -5.13
C CYS A 46 0.00 11.47 -6.18
N ILE A 47 -0.04 12.73 -5.75
CA ILE A 47 0.31 13.87 -6.60
C ILE A 47 1.66 14.40 -6.13
N LYS A 48 2.65 14.44 -7.02
CA LYS A 48 3.98 15.02 -6.76
C LYS A 48 4.40 15.83 -7.98
N GLU A 49 4.93 17.04 -7.78
CA GLU A 49 5.49 17.86 -8.86
C GLU A 49 4.53 18.01 -10.07
N GLN A 50 3.27 18.40 -9.81
CA GLN A 50 2.19 18.50 -10.82
C GLN A 50 1.96 17.22 -11.63
N THR A 51 2.29 16.07 -11.07
CA THR A 51 2.12 14.76 -11.70
C THR A 51 1.32 13.85 -10.79
N LEU A 52 0.19 13.34 -11.30
CA LEU A 52 -0.52 12.21 -10.72
C LEU A 52 0.26 10.93 -11.01
N ILE A 53 0.71 10.26 -9.95
CA ILE A 53 1.46 9.02 -10.02
C ILE A 53 0.55 7.90 -9.49
N ILE A 54 0.32 6.87 -10.32
CA ILE A 54 -0.40 5.65 -9.93
C ILE A 54 0.54 4.45 -10.07
N ILE A 55 0.70 3.70 -8.99
CA ILE A 55 1.56 2.52 -8.92
C ILE A 55 0.82 1.37 -8.26
N GLU A 56 1.20 0.12 -8.55
CA GLU A 56 0.69 -1.04 -7.82
C GLU A 56 1.02 -0.91 -6.32
N GLN A 57 0.06 -1.27 -5.48
CA GLN A 57 0.28 -1.36 -4.05
C GLN A 57 1.26 -2.51 -3.79
N LYS A 58 2.25 -2.26 -2.94
CA LYS A 58 3.21 -3.29 -2.52
C LYS A 58 2.46 -4.39 -1.74
N GLU A 59 2.87 -5.64 -1.95
CA GLU A 59 2.38 -6.75 -1.14
C GLU A 59 2.73 -6.52 0.33
N ALA A 60 1.76 -6.76 1.22
CA ALA A 60 2.02 -6.78 2.65
C ALA A 60 2.97 -7.95 2.97
N ALA A 61 3.78 -7.80 4.02
CA ALA A 61 4.58 -8.89 4.55
C ALA A 61 3.69 -10.11 4.82
N GLN A 62 3.94 -11.25 4.18
CA GLN A 62 3.27 -12.51 4.51
C GLN A 62 4.08 -13.27 5.56
N GLU A 63 3.38 -14.00 6.44
CA GLU A 63 3.97 -14.78 7.54
C GLU A 63 5.21 -15.60 7.10
N GLY A 64 6.27 -15.50 7.90
CA GLY A 64 7.57 -16.13 7.65
C GLY A 64 8.65 -15.17 7.13
N VAL A 65 8.26 -14.00 6.63
CA VAL A 65 9.16 -12.87 6.36
C VAL A 65 8.49 -11.61 6.87
N LYS A 66 8.87 -11.12 8.05
CA LYS A 66 8.48 -9.79 8.50
C LYS A 66 9.19 -8.77 7.62
N GLY A 67 8.43 -8.11 6.76
CA GLY A 67 8.91 -7.27 5.66
C GLY A 67 8.29 -7.71 4.35
N GLY A 68 7.70 -6.78 3.61
CA GLY A 68 7.09 -7.04 2.31
C GLY A 68 8.04 -7.82 1.39
N GLY A 69 7.49 -8.77 0.62
CA GLY A 69 8.24 -9.61 -0.30
C GLY A 69 9.21 -8.83 -1.20
N LYS A 70 10.20 -9.53 -1.77
CA LYS A 70 11.27 -8.98 -2.62
C LYS A 70 10.76 -7.83 -3.50
N GLN A 71 11.20 -6.63 -3.15
CA GLN A 71 10.89 -5.41 -3.88
C GLN A 71 11.78 -5.34 -5.12
N GLU A 72 11.25 -5.70 -6.29
CA GLU A 72 11.92 -5.41 -7.55
C GLU A 72 11.67 -3.94 -7.93
N GLY A 73 12.67 -3.09 -7.65
CA GLY A 73 12.69 -1.68 -8.01
C GLY A 73 12.21 -0.70 -6.93
N GLY A 74 12.57 0.58 -7.11
CA GLY A 74 12.28 1.67 -6.18
C GLY A 74 13.50 2.18 -5.42
N ILE A 75 13.39 3.38 -4.83
CA ILE A 75 14.45 3.95 -3.99
C ILE A 75 14.46 3.19 -2.67
N LYS A 76 15.62 2.67 -2.28
CA LYS A 76 15.85 2.01 -0.98
C LYS A 76 16.85 2.82 -0.17
N TYR A 77 16.49 3.09 1.09
CA TYR A 77 17.35 3.68 2.08
C TYR A 77 17.72 2.63 3.12
N THR A 78 19.00 2.56 3.45
CA THR A 78 19.52 1.73 4.53
C THR A 78 20.13 2.64 5.57
N LEU A 79 19.59 2.61 6.79
CA LEU A 79 20.00 3.46 7.91
C LEU A 79 20.51 2.58 9.05
N ASP A 80 21.51 3.05 9.79
CA ASP A 80 21.96 2.40 11.01
C ASP A 80 21.19 2.95 12.21
N ILE A 81 20.84 2.10 13.19
CA ILE A 81 20.13 2.53 14.41
C ILE A 81 20.87 3.65 15.16
N SER A 82 22.20 3.71 15.06
CA SER A 82 23.02 4.77 15.65
C SER A 82 22.82 6.16 15.00
N GLU A 83 22.30 6.22 13.77
CA GLU A 83 21.97 7.48 13.09
C GLU A 83 20.60 8.03 13.48
N LEU A 84 19.80 7.24 14.21
CA LEU A 84 18.40 7.52 14.49
C LEU A 84 18.22 8.03 15.92
N SER A 85 17.34 9.01 16.07
CA SER A 85 16.85 9.52 17.35
C SER A 85 15.38 9.15 17.49
N ASP A 86 14.94 8.85 18.72
CA ASP A 86 13.53 8.57 19.04
C ASP A 86 12.89 7.47 18.17
N LEU A 87 13.66 6.43 17.82
CA LEU A 87 13.13 5.29 17.08
C LEU A 87 12.07 4.56 17.93
N ASN A 88 10.86 4.48 17.39
CA ASN A 88 9.76 3.72 17.96
C ASN A 88 9.13 2.84 16.88
N ILE A 89 8.80 1.59 17.23
CA ILE A 89 8.10 0.64 16.36
C ILE A 89 7.02 -0.02 17.21
N SER A 90 5.77 0.08 16.77
CA SER A 90 4.60 -0.51 17.43
C SER A 90 3.83 -1.42 16.47
N ILE A 91 3.16 -2.41 17.06
CA ILE A 91 2.22 -3.27 16.35
C ILE A 91 0.85 -2.63 16.45
N LYS A 92 0.21 -2.35 15.32
CA LYS A 92 -1.09 -1.69 15.26
C LYS A 92 -2.23 -2.65 14.96
N ASN A 93 -1.99 -3.64 14.09
CA ASN A 93 -3.04 -4.54 13.66
C ASN A 93 -3.11 -5.76 14.57
N ARG A 94 -4.25 -5.91 15.26
CA ARG A 94 -4.50 -7.04 16.17
C ARG A 94 -4.96 -8.31 15.44
N ASN A 95 -5.47 -8.19 14.23
CA ASN A 95 -6.24 -9.26 13.59
C ASN A 95 -5.43 -10.14 12.63
N ASP A 96 -4.15 -9.81 12.39
CA ASP A 96 -3.17 -10.53 11.55
C ASP A 96 -3.84 -11.46 10.52
N TYR A 97 -4.46 -10.85 9.50
CA TYR A 97 -5.28 -11.60 8.55
C TYR A 97 -4.35 -12.43 7.67
N THR A 98 -4.50 -13.75 7.73
CA THR A 98 -3.70 -14.67 6.93
C THR A 98 -4.27 -14.87 5.54
N GLY A 99 -5.54 -14.51 5.33
CA GLY A 99 -6.18 -14.59 4.02
C GLY A 99 -7.46 -13.78 3.87
N VAL A 100 -7.89 -13.63 2.61
CA VAL A 100 -9.19 -13.07 2.24
C VAL A 100 -9.91 -14.07 1.35
N LYS A 101 -11.09 -14.51 1.78
CA LYS A 101 -11.99 -15.34 0.97
C LYS A 101 -13.00 -14.44 0.28
N LEU A 102 -12.87 -14.25 -1.03
CA LEU A 102 -13.79 -13.47 -1.84
C LEU A 102 -14.81 -14.39 -2.50
N THR A 103 -16.09 -14.15 -2.24
CA THR A 103 -17.22 -14.85 -2.84
C THR A 103 -17.93 -13.95 -3.85
N TYR A 104 -18.19 -14.46 -5.05
CA TYR A 104 -18.87 -13.73 -6.11
C TYR A 104 -19.85 -14.63 -6.89
N GLN A 105 -20.83 -14.01 -7.53
CA GLN A 105 -21.78 -14.72 -8.39
C GLN A 105 -21.27 -14.71 -9.83
N ASP A 106 -21.03 -15.89 -10.38
CA ASP A 106 -20.75 -16.08 -11.80
C ASP A 106 -22.08 -16.00 -12.56
N ILE A 107 -22.24 -14.93 -13.35
CA ILE A 107 -23.48 -14.65 -14.09
C ILE A 107 -23.62 -15.61 -15.28
N GLU A 108 -22.51 -16.06 -15.87
CA GLU A 108 -22.53 -16.97 -17.02
C GLU A 108 -22.95 -18.37 -16.59
N GLN A 109 -22.47 -18.83 -15.42
CA GLN A 109 -22.74 -20.16 -14.90
C GLN A 109 -23.91 -20.21 -13.91
N GLY A 110 -24.39 -19.07 -13.43
CA GLY A 110 -25.47 -18.98 -12.43
C GLY A 110 -25.08 -19.54 -11.06
N ILE A 111 -23.79 -19.70 -10.76
CA ILE A 111 -23.29 -20.30 -9.52
C ILE A 111 -22.51 -19.28 -8.68
N VAL A 112 -22.45 -19.54 -7.37
CA VAL A 112 -21.59 -18.80 -6.46
C VAL A 112 -20.20 -19.44 -6.45
N LYS A 113 -19.19 -18.67 -6.81
CA LYS A 113 -17.77 -19.06 -6.75
C LYS A 113 -17.06 -18.35 -5.61
N SER A 114 -15.94 -18.91 -5.17
CA SER A 114 -15.07 -18.27 -4.20
C SER A 114 -13.60 -18.47 -4.53
N VAL A 115 -12.81 -17.43 -4.31
CA VAL A 115 -11.35 -17.47 -4.38
C VAL A 115 -10.76 -17.13 -3.01
N LEU A 116 -9.58 -17.67 -2.72
CA LEU A 116 -8.81 -17.36 -1.51
C LEU A 116 -7.51 -16.66 -1.91
N SER A 117 -7.27 -15.49 -1.31
CA SER A 117 -5.97 -14.84 -1.28
C SER A 117 -5.27 -15.17 0.04
N GLY A 118 -3.97 -15.44 0.00
CA GLY A 118 -3.17 -15.83 1.17
C GLY A 118 -3.38 -17.29 1.57
N ASN A 119 -3.52 -17.55 2.87
CA ASN A 119 -3.73 -18.88 3.43
C ASN A 119 -4.98 -18.95 4.32
N ASP A 120 -5.47 -20.17 4.51
CA ASP A 120 -6.67 -20.51 5.29
C ASP A 120 -6.36 -20.94 6.73
N LYS A 121 -5.08 -20.86 7.16
CA LYS A 121 -4.62 -21.42 8.43
C LYS A 121 -4.79 -20.49 9.63
N GLY A 122 -5.11 -19.22 9.40
CA GLY A 122 -5.31 -18.21 10.44
C GLY A 122 -6.58 -17.39 10.24
N CYS A 123 -6.53 -16.08 10.54
CA CYS A 123 -7.70 -15.22 10.44
C CYS A 123 -8.02 -14.91 8.97
N VAL A 124 -9.14 -15.44 8.47
CA VAL A 124 -9.61 -15.21 7.10
C VAL A 124 -10.73 -14.19 7.08
N TYR A 125 -10.56 -13.11 6.32
CA TYR A 125 -11.62 -12.13 6.10
C TYR A 125 -12.53 -12.56 4.95
N GLU A 126 -13.84 -12.66 5.21
CA GLU A 126 -14.82 -12.97 4.17
C GLU A 126 -15.32 -11.69 3.48
N LEU A 127 -15.23 -11.68 2.15
CA LEU A 127 -15.67 -10.57 1.31
C LEU A 127 -16.67 -11.07 0.27
N LYS A 128 -17.82 -10.41 0.13
CA LYS A 128 -18.82 -10.73 -0.90
C LYS A 128 -18.94 -9.57 -1.87
N ILE A 129 -18.72 -9.82 -3.16
CA ILE A 129 -18.78 -8.79 -4.21
C ILE A 129 -19.62 -9.28 -5.39
N ALA A 130 -20.47 -8.39 -5.90
CA ALA A 130 -21.20 -8.60 -7.16
C ALA A 130 -20.43 -7.99 -8.34
N GLY A 131 -20.64 -8.53 -9.55
CA GLY A 131 -20.10 -7.95 -10.78
C GLY A 131 -18.64 -8.28 -11.10
N VAL A 132 -18.06 -9.29 -10.42
CA VAL A 132 -16.74 -9.84 -10.76
C VAL A 132 -16.88 -10.76 -11.97
N LYS A 133 -15.99 -10.64 -12.96
CA LYS A 133 -16.11 -11.37 -14.22
C LYS A 133 -15.54 -12.77 -14.17
N ASN A 134 -14.46 -12.96 -13.42
CA ASN A 134 -13.71 -14.21 -13.40
C ASN A 134 -12.85 -14.35 -12.14
N ASP A 135 -12.31 -15.55 -11.94
CA ASP A 135 -11.48 -15.88 -10.79
C ASP A 135 -10.20 -15.02 -10.69
N SER A 136 -9.64 -14.56 -11.81
CA SER A 136 -8.44 -13.72 -11.80
C SER A 136 -8.72 -12.32 -11.26
N GLU A 137 -9.82 -11.70 -11.69
CA GLU A 137 -10.28 -10.41 -11.16
C GLU A 137 -10.65 -10.55 -9.68
N ALA A 138 -11.36 -11.63 -9.31
CA ALA A 138 -11.68 -11.96 -7.93
C ALA A 138 -10.42 -12.06 -7.07
N LEU A 139 -9.38 -12.77 -7.55
CA LEU A 139 -8.14 -12.97 -6.83
C LEU A 139 -7.38 -11.66 -6.65
N ASN A 140 -7.34 -10.79 -7.67
CA ASN A 140 -6.71 -9.48 -7.57
C ASN A 140 -7.40 -8.58 -6.54
N LEU A 141 -8.74 -8.57 -6.49
CA LEU A 141 -9.50 -7.84 -5.48
C LEU A 141 -9.29 -8.41 -4.07
N ALA A 142 -9.21 -9.74 -3.95
CA ALA A 142 -8.91 -10.40 -2.68
C ALA A 142 -7.49 -10.06 -2.19
N ASN A 143 -6.50 -10.08 -3.08
CA ASN A 143 -5.11 -9.67 -2.79
C ASN A 143 -5.05 -8.19 -2.38
N ALA A 144 -5.73 -7.31 -3.11
CA ALA A 144 -5.80 -5.90 -2.77
C ALA A 144 -6.41 -5.69 -1.38
N LYS A 145 -7.50 -6.41 -1.06
CA LYS A 145 -8.14 -6.34 0.25
C LYS A 145 -7.23 -6.89 1.35
N LEU A 146 -6.56 -8.01 1.13
CA LEU A 146 -5.63 -8.61 2.11
C LEU A 146 -4.49 -7.64 2.41
N ASN A 147 -3.87 -7.08 1.37
CA ASN A 147 -2.84 -6.05 1.50
C ASN A 147 -3.36 -4.83 2.24
N ALA A 148 -4.59 -4.37 1.98
CA ALA A 148 -5.18 -3.24 2.69
C ALA A 148 -5.48 -3.54 4.17
N LEU A 149 -5.91 -4.76 4.50
CA LEU A 149 -6.16 -5.19 5.87
C LEU A 149 -4.88 -5.31 6.69
N ASN A 150 -3.79 -5.74 6.05
CA ASN A 150 -2.48 -5.91 6.71
C ASN A 150 -1.57 -4.68 6.57
N LYS A 151 -2.01 -3.66 5.82
CA LYS A 151 -1.25 -2.42 5.69
C LYS A 151 -1.20 -1.70 7.04
N GLY A 152 0.03 -1.40 7.50
CA GLY A 152 0.21 -0.74 8.79
C GLY A 152 0.02 -1.70 9.96
N SER A 153 0.22 -3.00 9.76
CA SER A 153 0.34 -3.95 10.87
C SER A 153 1.45 -3.55 11.82
N PHE A 154 2.52 -2.98 11.27
CA PHE A 154 3.56 -2.29 12.02
C PHE A 154 3.54 -0.81 11.64
N GLU A 155 3.66 0.06 12.63
CA GLU A 155 3.94 1.47 12.42
C GLU A 155 5.17 1.86 13.22
N GLY A 156 5.94 2.79 12.69
CA GLY A 156 7.09 3.30 13.40
C GLY A 156 7.45 4.70 12.98
N SER A 157 8.28 5.32 13.80
CA SER A 157 8.75 6.67 13.60
C SER A 157 10.16 6.81 14.11
N PHE A 158 10.95 7.65 13.46
CA PHE A 158 12.22 8.14 14.01
C PHE A 158 12.45 9.59 13.57
N SER A 159 13.39 10.25 14.24
CA SER A 159 13.94 11.53 13.81
C SER A 159 15.44 11.42 13.56
N MET A 160 15.99 12.26 12.69
CA MET A 160 17.44 12.34 12.48
C MET A 160 17.87 13.70 11.94
N ILE A 161 19.19 13.95 11.98
CA ILE A 161 19.80 15.08 11.30
C ILE A 161 19.57 14.94 9.78
N GLY A 162 19.21 16.05 9.15
CA GLY A 162 18.66 16.12 7.81
C GLY A 162 19.31 15.22 6.75
N LYS A 163 18.46 14.48 6.04
CA LYS A 163 18.85 13.54 4.97
C LYS A 163 17.85 13.62 3.82
N ASN A 164 18.27 13.30 2.60
CA ASN A 164 17.40 13.33 1.42
C ASN A 164 16.57 12.03 1.33
N ILE A 165 15.63 11.86 2.27
CA ILE A 165 14.70 10.74 2.34
C ILE A 165 13.37 11.15 1.70
N LYS A 166 12.73 10.23 0.97
CA LYS A 166 11.49 10.48 0.23
C LYS A 166 10.40 9.49 0.63
N ALA A 167 9.19 10.00 0.82
CA ALA A 167 8.00 9.17 1.03
C ALA A 167 7.73 8.21 -0.15
N GLY A 168 7.34 6.98 0.17
CA GLY A 168 7.13 5.87 -0.77
C GLY A 168 8.37 4.99 -1.01
N ALA A 169 9.55 5.43 -0.56
CA ALA A 169 10.77 4.63 -0.61
C ALA A 169 10.75 3.49 0.41
N ASN A 170 11.63 2.51 0.18
CA ASN A 170 11.82 1.37 1.05
C ASN A 170 12.88 1.71 2.10
N LEU A 171 12.66 1.28 3.35
CA LEU A 171 13.53 1.55 4.47
C LEU A 171 13.97 0.24 5.11
N GLU A 172 15.28 0.06 5.22
CA GLU A 172 15.91 -0.99 6.03
C GLU A 172 16.68 -0.33 7.17
N ILE A 173 16.37 -0.72 8.41
CA ILE A 173 17.09 -0.26 9.60
C ILE A 173 18.05 -1.38 10.00
N LYS A 174 19.35 -1.07 10.07
CA LYS A 174 20.38 -1.98 10.58
C LYS A 174 20.46 -1.84 12.10
N GLY A 175 20.70 -2.95 12.80
CA GLY A 175 20.84 -2.97 14.25
C GLY A 175 19.53 -3.23 15.01
N ILE A 176 18.46 -3.57 14.32
CA ILE A 176 17.27 -4.20 14.91
C ILE A 176 17.34 -5.73 14.70
N ASP A 177 16.75 -6.50 15.61
CA ASP A 177 16.86 -7.97 15.64
C ASP A 177 16.32 -8.66 14.38
N GLU A 178 15.38 -8.00 13.67
CA GLU A 178 14.72 -8.56 12.50
C GLU A 178 15.06 -7.76 11.24
N LYS A 179 15.42 -8.46 10.16
CA LYS A 179 15.68 -7.86 8.85
C LYS A 179 14.36 -7.52 8.15
N VAL A 180 13.72 -6.46 8.62
CA VAL A 180 12.43 -5.98 8.10
C VAL A 180 12.65 -4.86 7.10
N ILE A 181 11.90 -4.91 6.00
CA ILE A 181 11.82 -3.80 5.04
C ILE A 181 10.49 -3.07 5.26
N PHE A 182 10.59 -1.81 5.69
CA PHE A 182 9.46 -0.92 5.88
C PHE A 182 9.22 -0.05 4.64
N SER A 183 8.02 0.51 4.53
CA SER A 183 7.67 1.53 3.55
C SER A 183 7.52 2.88 4.23
N ILE A 184 8.21 3.91 3.74
CA ILE A 184 8.11 5.27 4.29
C ILE A 184 6.77 5.88 3.89
N LYS A 185 5.97 6.30 4.87
CA LYS A 185 4.66 6.94 4.68
C LYS A 185 4.81 8.41 4.37
N ASP A 186 5.56 9.10 5.22
CA ASP A 186 5.78 10.53 5.15
C ASP A 186 7.13 10.90 5.76
N VAL A 187 7.64 12.04 5.31
CA VAL A 187 8.87 12.65 5.79
C VAL A 187 8.54 14.11 6.05
N LYS A 188 8.69 14.53 7.31
CA LYS A 188 8.58 15.92 7.71
C LYS A 188 9.98 16.53 7.74
N HIS A 189 10.16 17.64 7.03
CA HIS A 189 11.41 18.39 7.00
C HIS A 189 11.25 19.64 7.85
N ASP A 190 12.04 19.77 8.91
CA ASP A 190 11.99 20.90 9.83
C ASP A 190 13.31 21.69 9.74
N PHE A 191 13.19 22.97 9.39
CA PHE A 191 14.30 23.92 9.36
C PHE A 191 14.15 24.89 10.51
N SER A 192 15.14 24.94 11.39
CA SER A 192 15.14 25.83 12.56
C SER A 192 16.54 26.42 12.78
N LEU A 193 16.66 27.31 13.77
CA LEU A 193 17.93 27.90 14.16
C LEU A 193 18.94 26.85 14.68
N SER A 194 18.47 25.70 15.17
CA SER A 194 19.32 24.58 15.60
C SER A 194 19.72 23.64 14.46
N GLY A 195 19.27 23.90 13.23
CA GLY A 195 19.65 23.15 12.03
C GLY A 195 18.48 22.54 11.29
N TYR A 196 18.81 21.58 10.42
CA TYR A 196 17.87 20.85 9.59
C TYR A 196 17.70 19.43 10.13
N THR A 197 16.47 19.10 10.52
CA THR A 197 16.09 17.76 11.02
C THR A 197 14.96 17.19 10.17
N ILE A 198 14.87 15.87 10.15
CA ILE A 198 13.74 15.17 9.56
C ILE A 198 13.10 14.25 10.57
N SER A 199 11.78 14.13 10.48
CA SER A 199 11.01 13.07 11.15
C SER A 199 10.37 12.19 10.08
N VAL A 200 10.51 10.88 10.24
CA VAL A 200 10.11 9.89 9.24
C VAL A 200 9.12 8.94 9.90
N ASN A 201 7.93 8.82 9.32
CA ASN A 201 6.96 7.80 9.68
C ASN A 201 6.97 6.68 8.63
N PHE A 202 6.95 5.44 9.09
CA PHE A 202 7.01 4.25 8.24
C PHE A 202 6.03 3.18 8.71
N GLU A 203 5.70 2.26 7.80
CA GLU A 203 4.83 1.12 8.06
C GLU A 203 5.40 -0.17 7.48
N GLY A 204 5.00 -1.30 8.06
CA GLY A 204 5.31 -2.65 7.64
C GLY A 204 4.06 -3.52 7.55
#